data_AF-A0A9J7DK44-F1
#
_entry.id   AF-A0A9J7DK44-F1
#
_cell.length_a   1.000
_cell.length_b   1.000
_cell.length_c   1.000
_cell.angle_alpha   90.00
_cell.angle_beta   90.00
_cell.angle_gamma   90.00
#
_symmetry.space_group_name_H-M   'P 1'
#
loop_
_entity.id
_entity.type
_entity.pdbx_description
1 polymer ?
#
loop_
_entity_poly.entity_id
_entity_poly.type
_entity_poly.pdbx_seq_one_letter_code
_entity_poly.pdbx_strand_id
1 'polypeptide(L)'
;IKKTFLNSIRKNNLCFVNIFRVHQFTKVEMFSICSATQSEHMIECFKNLQLELFKKLGLKLRLLDMPPNELGASAYQKYDIEAWMPGRATWGEISSCSNCTDYQAKRLNIRYRTREGDIKYTHTVNGTAAAIPRLLIGLLETHQVDSNIIQVPEVVAKYMETDIISKAKFIPEIKLIKHLKNDM
;
A
#
# COMPACT_ATOMS: atom_id res chain seq x y z
N ILE A 1 -12.34 -2.19 0.57
CA ILE A 1 -11.33 -1.80 -0.45
C ILE A 1 -11.66 -0.37 -0.92
N LYS A 2 -10.70 0.57 -0.93
CA LYS A 2 -10.96 1.98 -1.34
C LYS A 2 -10.20 2.34 -2.63
N LYS A 3 -10.84 3.09 -3.53
CA LYS A 3 -10.15 3.82 -4.61
C LYS A 3 -9.56 5.10 -4.03
N THR A 4 -8.26 5.31 -4.26
CA THR A 4 -7.49 6.46 -3.77
C THR A 4 -7.07 7.31 -4.96
N PHE A 5 -7.24 8.63 -4.84
CA PHE A 5 -6.81 9.60 -5.84
C PHE A 5 -5.71 10.49 -5.25
N LEU A 6 -4.59 10.62 -5.96
CA LEU A 6 -3.47 11.46 -5.54
C LEU A 6 -3.16 12.50 -6.62
N ASN A 7 -3.27 13.78 -6.26
CA ASN A 7 -2.82 14.86 -7.12
C ASN A 7 -1.30 15.04 -6.96
N SER A 8 -0.53 14.33 -7.78
CA SER A 8 0.93 14.31 -7.70
C SER A 8 1.56 15.52 -8.40
N ILE A 9 1.45 16.71 -7.80
CA ILE A 9 1.96 17.97 -8.39
C ILE A 9 3.49 18.10 -8.25
N ARG A 10 4.11 17.49 -7.23
CA ARG A 10 5.58 17.48 -7.07
C ARG A 10 6.23 16.48 -8.04
N LYS A 11 6.66 17.00 -9.19
CA LYS A 11 7.50 16.32 -10.20
C LYS A 11 8.93 16.17 -9.67
N ASN A 12 9.28 15.01 -9.12
CA ASN A 12 10.68 14.59 -9.09
C ASN A 12 10.92 13.75 -10.34
N ASN A 13 11.91 14.15 -11.15
CA ASN A 13 12.20 13.62 -12.49
C ASN A 13 12.56 12.11 -12.56
N LEU A 14 12.63 11.41 -11.42
CA LEU A 14 12.91 9.96 -11.36
C LEU A 14 11.67 9.05 -11.43
N CYS A 15 10.44 9.59 -11.44
CA CYS A 15 9.21 8.80 -11.19
C CYS A 15 8.42 8.37 -12.44
N PHE A 16 8.89 8.66 -13.67
CA PHE A 16 8.05 8.62 -14.87
C PHE A 16 7.92 7.26 -15.59
N VAL A 17 8.51 6.18 -15.07
CA VAL A 17 8.41 4.86 -15.71
C VAL A 17 7.60 3.92 -14.81
N ASN A 18 6.43 3.50 -15.33
CA ASN A 18 5.52 2.47 -14.77
C ASN A 18 4.55 2.90 -13.64
N ILE A 19 3.74 1.94 -13.19
CA ILE A 19 2.67 2.07 -12.18
C ILE A 19 3.15 2.39 -10.74
N PHE A 20 4.42 2.78 -10.56
CA PHE A 20 5.00 3.03 -9.24
C PHE A 20 4.38 4.27 -8.56
N ARG A 21 4.06 5.30 -9.36
CA ARG A 21 3.36 6.51 -8.91
C ARG A 21 2.26 6.86 -9.89
N VAL A 22 1.02 6.61 -9.48
CA VAL A 22 -0.18 6.78 -10.31
C VAL A 22 -1.17 7.72 -9.64
N HIS A 23 -2.01 8.37 -10.47
CA HIS A 23 -3.06 9.26 -9.98
C HIS A 23 -4.19 8.52 -9.28
N GLN A 24 -4.45 7.26 -9.66
CA GLN A 24 -5.53 6.46 -9.11
C GLN A 24 -5.01 5.07 -8.79
N PHE A 25 -5.31 4.58 -7.58
CA PHE A 25 -5.00 3.22 -7.20
C PHE A 25 -5.93 2.67 -6.13
N THR A 26 -5.95 1.35 -6.02
CA THR A 26 -6.69 0.64 -4.98
C THR A 26 -5.81 0.47 -3.75
N LYS A 27 -6.38 0.75 -2.56
CA LYS A 27 -5.71 0.58 -1.28
C LYS A 27 -6.63 -0.12 -0.26
N VAL A 28 -6.05 -1.02 0.52
CA VAL A 28 -6.65 -1.57 1.73
C VAL A 28 -5.99 -0.90 2.93
N GLU A 29 -6.79 -0.23 3.75
CA GLU A 29 -6.34 0.53 4.92
C GLU A 29 -6.78 -0.16 6.20
N MET A 30 -5.89 -0.22 7.17
CA MET A 30 -6.16 -0.55 8.57
C MET A 30 -6.33 0.74 9.35
N PHE A 31 -7.34 0.78 10.21
CA PHE A 31 -7.62 1.94 11.04
C PHE A 31 -8.13 1.47 12.39
N SER A 32 -7.57 2.01 13.47
CA SER A 32 -7.97 1.72 14.84
C SER A 32 -8.27 3.00 15.58
N ILE A 33 -9.37 2.97 16.33
CA ILE A 33 -9.75 3.97 17.33
C ILE A 33 -9.62 3.26 18.67
N CYS A 34 -8.72 3.73 19.53
CA CYS A 34 -8.38 3.05 20.78
C CYS A 34 -8.19 4.06 21.93
N SER A 35 -8.06 3.56 23.16
CA SER A 35 -7.70 4.42 24.29
C SER A 35 -6.24 4.85 24.20
N ALA A 36 -5.87 5.90 24.94
CA ALA A 36 -4.49 6.38 25.00
C ALA A 36 -3.48 5.28 25.35
N THR A 37 -3.84 4.46 26.36
CA THR A 37 -3.04 3.34 26.86
C THR A 37 -2.86 2.19 25.86
N GLN A 38 -3.70 2.09 24.82
CA GLN A 38 -3.65 1.01 23.84
C GLN A 38 -2.88 1.39 22.57
N SER A 39 -2.71 2.69 22.30
CA SER A 39 -2.22 3.15 20.99
C SER A 39 -0.83 2.67 20.61
N GLU A 40 0.09 2.57 21.58
CA GLU A 40 1.45 2.03 21.37
C GLU A 40 1.43 0.53 21.02
N HIS A 41 0.61 -0.24 21.72
CA HIS A 41 0.42 -1.65 21.38
C HIS A 41 -0.24 -1.82 20.00
N MET A 42 -1.17 -0.92 19.63
CA MET A 42 -1.87 -1.00 18.34
C MET A 42 -0.94 -0.74 17.15
N ILE A 43 0.00 0.20 17.24
CA ILE A 43 0.97 0.43 16.15
C ILE A 43 1.90 -0.78 15.98
N GLU A 44 2.33 -1.40 17.07
CA GLU A 44 3.14 -2.63 17.04
C GLU A 44 2.37 -3.79 16.40
N CYS A 45 1.09 -3.95 16.75
CA CYS A 45 0.20 -4.94 16.13
C CYS A 45 0.07 -4.70 14.61
N PHE A 46 -0.15 -3.46 14.18
CA PHE A 46 -0.28 -3.11 12.76
C PHE A 46 1.00 -3.39 11.99
N LYS A 47 2.15 -2.98 12.55
CA LYS A 47 3.47 -3.23 11.98
C LYS A 47 3.72 -4.73 11.80
N ASN A 48 3.46 -5.54 12.83
CA ASN A 48 3.68 -6.98 12.77
C ASN A 48 2.75 -7.66 11.76
N LEU A 49 1.48 -7.27 11.72
CA LEU A 49 0.54 -7.76 10.72
C LEU A 49 0.98 -7.44 9.29
N GLN A 50 1.47 -6.22 9.03
CA GLN A 50 2.02 -5.84 7.73
C GLN A 50 3.23 -6.71 7.36
N LEU A 51 4.19 -6.88 8.27
CA LEU A 51 5.36 -7.72 8.03
C LEU A 51 4.98 -9.17 7.73
N GLU A 52 4.03 -9.74 8.47
CA GLU A 52 3.55 -11.11 8.22
C GLU A 52 2.87 -11.24 6.86
N LEU A 53 2.01 -10.28 6.50
CA LEU A 53 1.32 -10.27 5.21
C LEU A 53 2.32 -10.24 4.04
N PHE A 54 3.31 -9.35 4.10
CA PHE A 54 4.28 -9.22 3.03
C PHE A 54 5.32 -10.35 3.01
N LYS A 55 5.67 -10.94 4.15
CA LYS A 55 6.51 -12.15 4.21
C LYS A 55 5.83 -13.34 3.53
N LYS A 56 4.52 -13.53 3.74
CA LYS A 56 3.72 -14.57 3.07
C LYS A 56 3.68 -14.41 1.55
N LEU A 57 3.88 -13.20 1.05
CA LEU A 57 3.98 -12.90 -0.38
C LEU A 57 5.38 -13.18 -0.97
N GLY A 58 6.34 -13.63 -0.15
CA GLY A 58 7.70 -13.94 -0.60
C GLY A 58 8.56 -12.71 -0.88
N LEU A 59 8.20 -11.54 -0.35
CA LEU A 59 8.94 -10.30 -0.58
C LEU A 59 10.10 -10.16 0.41
N LYS A 60 11.25 -9.66 -0.08
CA LYS A 60 12.35 -9.23 0.78
C LYS A 60 12.04 -7.83 1.33
N LEU A 61 11.99 -7.69 2.65
CA LEU A 61 11.51 -6.50 3.35
C LEU A 61 12.58 -5.84 4.19
N ARG A 62 12.46 -4.53 4.38
CA ARG A 62 13.10 -3.80 5.47
C ARG A 62 12.08 -2.92 6.19
N LEU A 63 12.24 -2.83 7.50
CA LEU A 63 11.45 -1.96 8.37
C LEU A 63 12.26 -0.70 8.66
N LEU A 64 11.62 0.46 8.58
CA LEU A 64 12.22 1.75 8.85
C LEU A 64 11.44 2.44 9.97
N ASP A 65 12.16 2.90 10.99
CA ASP A 65 11.65 3.85 11.98
C ASP A 65 11.92 5.27 11.46
N MET A 66 10.86 6.04 11.24
CA MET A 66 10.96 7.28 10.48
C MET A 66 11.47 8.43 11.35
N PRO A 67 12.45 9.21 10.87
CA PRO A 67 12.98 10.33 11.63
C PRO A 67 11.93 11.45 11.77
N PRO A 68 12.10 12.37 12.74
CA PRO A 68 11.12 13.42 13.03
C PRO A 68 10.70 14.28 11.83
N ASN A 69 11.60 14.51 10.87
CA ASN A 69 11.34 15.28 9.66
C ASN A 69 10.42 14.57 8.65
N GLU A 70 10.23 13.26 8.77
CA GLU A 70 9.39 12.43 7.88
C GLU A 70 8.07 11.98 8.54
N LEU A 71 7.80 12.39 9.78
CA LEU A 71 6.55 12.08 10.49
C LEU A 71 5.34 12.84 9.91
N GLY A 72 5.59 13.99 9.29
CA GLY A 72 4.52 14.91 8.91
C GLY A 72 3.85 15.55 10.13
N ALA A 73 2.68 16.16 9.92
CA ALA A 73 2.05 16.98 10.96
C ALA A 73 1.29 16.16 12.03
N SER A 74 0.82 14.96 11.70
CA SER A 74 -0.12 14.21 12.54
C SER A 74 0.50 13.02 13.28
N ALA A 75 1.60 12.44 12.78
CA ALA A 75 2.15 11.23 13.37
C ALA A 75 3.04 11.57 14.57
N TYR A 76 2.77 10.90 15.70
CA TYR A 76 3.67 10.84 16.85
C TYR A 76 4.80 9.84 16.60
N GLN A 77 4.48 8.72 15.95
CA GLN A 77 5.42 7.68 15.57
C GLN A 77 4.99 7.09 14.23
N LYS A 78 5.95 6.78 13.35
CA LYS A 78 5.69 6.23 12.03
C LYS A 78 6.72 5.16 11.67
N TYR A 79 6.22 4.03 11.18
CA TYR A 79 7.05 2.99 10.58
C TYR A 79 6.70 2.85 9.10
N ASP A 80 7.73 2.77 8.26
CA ASP A 80 7.58 2.45 6.84
C ASP A 80 8.17 1.07 6.58
N ILE A 81 7.52 0.32 5.68
CA ILE A 81 8.00 -0.98 5.22
C ILE A 81 8.28 -0.86 3.73
N GLU A 82 9.51 -1.21 3.37
CA GLU A 82 9.94 -1.22 1.98
C GLU A 82 10.21 -2.64 1.51
N ALA A 83 9.86 -2.90 0.26
CA ALA A 83 10.18 -4.13 -0.43
C ALA A 83 11.34 -3.89 -1.41
N TRP A 84 12.22 -4.87 -1.53
CA TRP A 84 13.23 -4.91 -2.57
C TRP A 84 12.57 -5.11 -3.93
N MET A 85 12.94 -4.31 -4.92
CA MET A 85 12.43 -4.37 -6.28
C MET A 85 13.59 -4.69 -7.24
N PRO A 86 13.79 -5.97 -7.62
CA PRO A 86 14.94 -6.42 -8.41
C PRO A 86 15.12 -5.68 -9.74
N GLY A 87 14.03 -5.46 -10.48
CA GLY A 87 14.07 -4.78 -11.78
C GLY A 87 14.45 -3.30 -11.66
N ARG A 88 14.15 -2.68 -10.51
CA ARG A 88 14.56 -1.30 -10.19
C ARG A 88 15.90 -1.20 -9.45
N ALA A 89 16.44 -2.34 -9.01
CA ALA A 89 17.63 -2.44 -8.15
C ALA A 89 17.60 -1.49 -6.92
N THR A 90 16.42 -1.29 -6.33
CA THR A 90 16.25 -0.39 -5.18
C THR A 90 15.12 -0.85 -4.26
N TRP A 91 15.05 -0.24 -3.08
CA TRP A 91 13.95 -0.42 -2.14
C TRP A 91 12.81 0.55 -2.46
N GLY A 92 11.57 0.07 -2.40
CA GLY A 92 10.38 0.88 -2.55
C GLY A 92 9.42 0.72 -1.39
N GLU A 93 8.99 1.83 -0.79
CA GLU A 93 7.94 1.86 0.23
C GLU A 93 6.65 1.22 -0.30
N ILE A 94 6.20 0.14 0.34
CA ILE A 94 4.95 -0.54 0.00
C ILE A 94 3.86 -0.31 1.04
N SER A 95 4.23 0.14 2.24
CA SER A 95 3.34 0.30 3.36
C SER A 95 3.90 1.26 4.39
N SER A 96 3.01 1.93 5.12
CA SER A 96 3.32 2.75 6.28
C SER A 96 2.30 2.50 7.39
N CYS A 97 2.70 2.69 8.65
CA CYS A 97 1.79 2.76 9.79
C CYS A 97 2.16 3.93 10.70
N SER A 98 1.17 4.54 11.33
CA SER A 98 1.36 5.76 12.11
C SER A 98 0.43 5.77 13.32
N ASN A 99 1.00 6.09 14.48
CA ASN A 99 0.24 6.45 15.66
C ASN A 99 0.06 7.96 15.64
N CYS A 100 -1.17 8.43 15.54
CA CYS A 100 -1.50 9.86 15.51
C CYS A 100 -1.99 10.37 16.87
N THR A 101 -1.89 9.56 17.93
CA THR A 101 -2.40 9.85 19.27
C THR A 101 -3.78 10.51 19.19
N ASP A 102 -4.00 11.61 19.91
CA ASP A 102 -5.24 12.38 19.88
C ASP A 102 -5.26 13.50 18.83
N TYR A 103 -4.24 13.61 17.96
CA TYR A 103 -4.11 14.70 16.99
C TYR A 103 -5.32 14.80 16.05
N GLN A 104 -5.72 13.66 15.47
CA GLN A 104 -6.88 13.57 14.58
C GLN A 104 -8.18 13.62 15.37
N ALA A 105 -8.23 12.97 16.53
CA ALA A 105 -9.41 12.90 17.37
C ALA A 105 -9.84 14.27 17.89
N LYS A 106 -8.89 15.13 18.29
CA LYS A 106 -9.17 16.51 18.69
C LYS A 106 -9.77 17.34 17.55
N ARG A 107 -9.29 17.16 16.32
CA ARG A 107 -9.75 17.91 15.13
C ARG A 107 -11.11 17.47 14.63
N LEU A 108 -11.39 16.16 14.73
CA LEU A 108 -12.66 15.56 14.30
C LEU A 108 -13.65 15.37 15.46
N ASN A 109 -13.29 15.81 16.66
CA ASN A 109 -14.07 15.67 17.89
C ASN A 109 -14.46 14.22 18.23
N ILE A 110 -13.54 13.26 17.99
CA ILE A 110 -13.75 11.84 18.27
C ILE A 110 -13.45 11.57 19.75
N ARG A 111 -14.49 11.20 20.50
CA ARG A 111 -14.46 11.05 21.95
C ARG A 111 -15.10 9.74 22.37
N TYR A 112 -14.71 9.25 23.53
CA TYR A 112 -15.33 8.11 24.18
C TYR A 112 -15.66 8.43 25.64
N ARG A 113 -16.65 7.73 26.19
CA ARG A 113 -17.03 7.84 27.60
C ARG A 113 -16.37 6.71 28.38
N THR A 114 -15.69 7.05 29.48
CA THR A 114 -15.12 6.04 30.39
C THR A 114 -16.21 5.41 31.24
N ARG A 115 -15.88 4.31 31.93
CA ARG A 115 -16.81 3.70 32.91
C ARG A 115 -17.15 4.64 34.07
N GLU A 116 -16.25 5.57 34.40
CA GLU A 116 -16.42 6.59 35.42
C GLU A 116 -17.29 7.78 34.97
N GLY A 117 -17.66 7.83 33.68
CA GLY A 117 -18.49 8.89 33.10
C GLY A 117 -17.72 10.02 32.42
N ASP A 118 -16.40 10.08 32.57
CA ASP A 118 -15.54 11.08 31.92
C ASP A 118 -15.59 10.96 30.40
N ILE A 119 -15.57 12.11 29.72
CA ILE A 119 -15.42 12.18 28.27
C ILE A 119 -13.94 12.43 27.94
N LYS A 120 -13.31 11.49 27.24
CA LYS A 120 -11.89 11.58 26.82
C LYS A 120 -11.76 11.50 25.30
N TYR A 121 -10.71 12.08 24.75
CA TYR A 121 -10.38 11.92 23.32
C TYR A 121 -9.78 10.54 23.07
N THR A 122 -10.16 9.92 21.96
CA THR A 122 -9.58 8.64 21.53
C THR A 122 -8.21 8.85 20.93
N HIS A 123 -7.38 7.81 20.91
CA HIS A 123 -6.22 7.75 20.05
C HIS A 123 -6.55 7.09 18.70
N THR A 124 -5.83 7.49 17.67
CA THR A 124 -6.01 7.00 16.29
C THR A 124 -4.71 6.40 15.77
N VAL A 125 -4.81 5.19 15.20
CA VAL A 125 -3.70 4.49 14.55
C VAL A 125 -4.14 4.07 13.16
N ASN A 126 -3.34 4.40 12.16
CA ASN A 126 -3.61 4.03 10.76
C ASN A 126 -2.44 3.22 10.20
N GLY A 127 -2.74 2.32 9.27
CA GLY A 127 -1.72 1.55 8.56
C GLY A 127 -2.19 1.09 7.20
N THR A 128 -1.28 0.99 6.24
CA THR A 128 -1.58 0.45 4.91
C THR A 128 -1.50 -1.08 4.98
N ALA A 129 -2.59 -1.81 4.72
CA ALA A 129 -2.51 -3.27 4.62
C ALA A 129 -1.95 -3.68 3.25
N ALA A 130 -2.42 -3.03 2.17
CA ALA A 130 -1.95 -3.29 0.81
C ALA A 130 -2.19 -2.08 -0.09
N ALA A 131 -1.12 -1.52 -0.65
CA ALA A 131 -1.17 -0.58 -1.76
C ALA A 131 -0.87 -1.32 -3.07
N ILE A 132 -1.92 -1.57 -3.86
CA ILE A 132 -1.88 -2.49 -5.00
C ILE A 132 -0.76 -2.19 -6.02
N PRO A 133 -0.52 -0.94 -6.46
CA PRO A 133 0.44 -0.70 -7.56
C PRO A 133 1.88 -1.06 -7.20
N ARG A 134 2.35 -0.64 -6.02
CA ARG A 134 3.72 -0.91 -5.59
C ARG A 134 3.91 -2.35 -5.17
N LEU A 135 2.88 -2.95 -4.57
CA LEU A 135 2.89 -4.38 -4.26
C LEU A 135 2.96 -5.23 -5.53
N LEU A 136 2.23 -4.83 -6.58
CA LEU A 136 2.27 -5.52 -7.87
C LEU A 136 3.69 -5.46 -8.48
N ILE A 137 4.36 -4.31 -8.44
CA ILE A 137 5.77 -4.21 -8.89
C ILE A 137 6.66 -5.19 -8.11
N GLY A 138 6.57 -5.17 -6.78
CA GLY A 138 7.36 -6.08 -5.94
C GLY A 138 7.10 -7.55 -6.27
N LEU A 139 5.84 -7.95 -6.50
CA LEU A 139 5.48 -9.33 -6.83
C LEU A 139 5.95 -9.73 -8.23
N LEU A 140 5.69 -8.91 -9.24
CA LEU A 140 6.06 -9.22 -10.62
C LEU A 140 7.58 -9.33 -10.78
N GLU A 141 8.34 -8.41 -10.17
CA GLU A 141 9.81 -8.42 -10.28
C GLU A 141 10.47 -9.52 -9.43
N THR A 142 9.88 -9.88 -8.27
CA THR A 142 10.44 -10.92 -7.40
C THR A 142 10.15 -12.33 -7.89
N HIS A 143 8.96 -12.56 -8.45
CA HIS A 143 8.53 -13.90 -8.87
C HIS A 143 8.66 -14.15 -10.37
N GLN A 144 9.41 -13.32 -11.08
CA GLN A 144 9.75 -13.57 -12.48
C GLN A 144 10.72 -14.75 -12.58
N VAL A 145 10.34 -15.80 -13.30
CA VAL A 145 11.15 -17.02 -13.50
C VAL A 145 11.89 -16.96 -14.84
N ASP A 146 11.21 -16.51 -15.88
CA ASP A 146 11.74 -16.32 -17.23
C ASP A 146 11.12 -15.06 -17.86
N SER A 147 11.60 -14.65 -19.03
CA SER A 147 11.22 -13.44 -19.77
C SER A 147 9.71 -13.26 -19.93
N ASN A 148 8.91 -14.33 -19.90
CA ASN A 148 7.47 -14.29 -20.09
C ASN A 148 6.67 -15.08 -19.05
N ILE A 149 7.31 -15.51 -17.96
CA ILE A 149 6.71 -16.40 -16.96
C ILE A 149 6.92 -15.80 -15.56
N ILE A 150 5.82 -15.57 -14.87
CA ILE A 150 5.82 -15.08 -13.48
C ILE A 150 5.09 -16.11 -12.63
N GLN A 151 5.76 -16.61 -11.59
CA GLN A 151 5.17 -17.49 -10.62
C GLN A 151 4.25 -16.69 -9.69
N VAL A 152 3.05 -17.20 -9.41
CA VAL A 152 2.13 -16.58 -8.48
C VAL A 152 2.38 -17.16 -7.08
N PRO A 153 2.55 -16.32 -6.04
CA PRO A 153 2.66 -16.81 -4.67
C PRO A 153 1.43 -17.65 -4.30
N GLU A 154 1.64 -18.76 -3.59
CA GLU A 154 0.59 -19.70 -3.21
C GLU A 154 -0.61 -19.02 -2.52
N VAL A 155 -0.34 -18.04 -1.66
CA VAL A 155 -1.36 -17.27 -0.95
C VAL A 155 -2.25 -16.42 -1.87
N VAL A 156 -1.78 -16.08 -3.08
CA VAL A 156 -2.54 -15.34 -4.10
C VAL A 156 -3.13 -16.30 -5.15
N ALA A 157 -2.45 -17.41 -5.45
CA ALA A 157 -2.88 -18.40 -6.45
C ALA A 157 -4.31 -18.89 -6.21
N LYS A 158 -4.70 -19.08 -4.94
CA LYS A 158 -6.07 -19.46 -4.54
C LYS A 158 -7.18 -18.47 -4.97
N TYR A 159 -6.83 -17.22 -5.28
CA TYR A 159 -7.76 -16.20 -5.77
C TYR A 159 -7.69 -15.99 -7.28
N MET A 160 -6.61 -16.44 -7.93
CA MET A 160 -6.38 -16.27 -9.37
C MET A 160 -6.72 -17.53 -10.18
N GLU A 161 -6.98 -18.67 -9.51
CA GLU A 161 -7.18 -19.98 -10.15
C GLU A 161 -6.01 -20.41 -11.05
N THR A 162 -4.85 -19.79 -10.85
CA THR A 162 -3.61 -20.09 -11.56
C THR A 162 -2.40 -19.82 -10.67
N ASP A 163 -1.37 -20.61 -10.86
CA ASP A 163 -0.06 -20.53 -10.22
C ASP A 163 0.99 -19.83 -11.10
N ILE A 164 0.68 -19.56 -12.38
CA ILE A 164 1.60 -18.99 -13.36
C ILE A 164 0.90 -17.93 -14.21
N ILE A 165 1.48 -16.74 -14.29
CA ILE A 165 1.12 -15.73 -15.27
C ILE A 165 2.07 -15.85 -16.46
N SER A 166 1.51 -16.13 -17.64
CA SER A 166 2.24 -16.19 -18.91
C SER A 166 1.70 -15.18 -19.92
N LYS A 167 2.47 -14.92 -20.99
CA LYS A 167 2.07 -14.00 -22.06
C LYS A 167 0.75 -14.43 -22.69
N ALA A 168 -0.28 -13.58 -22.58
CA ALA A 168 -1.53 -13.79 -23.29
C ALA A 168 -1.28 -13.79 -24.82
N LYS A 169 -1.72 -14.84 -25.51
CA LYS A 169 -1.52 -15.03 -26.96
C LYS A 169 -2.35 -14.08 -27.84
N PHE A 170 -3.23 -13.27 -27.27
CA PHE A 170 -4.16 -12.46 -28.05
C PHE A 170 -4.05 -10.97 -27.68
N ILE A 171 -3.37 -10.22 -28.54
CA ILE A 171 -3.47 -8.76 -28.60
C ILE A 171 -4.45 -8.48 -29.74
N PRO A 172 -5.70 -8.06 -29.49
CA PRO A 172 -6.55 -7.58 -30.57
C PRO A 172 -5.85 -6.36 -31.19
N GLU A 173 -5.75 -6.33 -32.52
CA GLU A 173 -5.20 -5.18 -33.23
C GLU A 173 -5.97 -3.92 -32.82
N ILE A 174 -5.26 -3.01 -32.15
CA ILE A 174 -5.80 -1.70 -31.85
C ILE A 174 -5.95 -1.02 -33.22
N LYS A 175 -7.20 -0.73 -33.62
CA LYS A 175 -7.45 0.14 -34.78
C LYS A 175 -6.91 1.54 -34.45
N LEU A 176 -5.64 1.77 -34.78
CA LEU A 176 -4.96 3.06 -34.60
C LEU A 176 -5.44 4.10 -35.62
N ILE A 177 -6.22 3.68 -36.62
CA ILE A 177 -6.69 4.52 -37.73
C ILE A 177 -8.20 4.33 -37.89
N LYS A 178 -8.92 5.44 -38.07
CA LYS A 178 -10.32 5.42 -38.50
C LYS A 178 -10.36 4.90 -39.94
N HIS A 179 -10.91 3.71 -40.16
CA HIS A 179 -11.33 3.32 -41.50
C HIS A 179 -12.65 4.04 -41.81
N LEU A 180 -12.68 4.82 -42.89
CA LEU A 180 -13.93 5.26 -43.47
C LEU A 180 -14.73 3.99 -43.79
N LYS A 181 -15.91 3.83 -43.20
CA LYS A 181 -16.87 2.86 -43.72
C LYS A 181 -17.33 3.42 -45.06
N ASN A 182 -16.82 2.87 -46.15
CA ASN A 182 -17.45 3.03 -47.46
C ASN A 182 -18.68 2.14 -47.48
N ASP A 183 -19.73 2.54 -46.75
CA ASP A 183 -21.06 1.98 -46.91
C ASP A 183 -22.02 3.14 -47.19
N MET A 184 -22.14 3.49 -48.48
CA MET A 184 -23.37 3.82 -49.22
C MET A 184 -23.02 4.12 -50.68
#